data_AF-A0AAF6DLS7-F1
#
_entry.id   AF-A0AAF6DLS7-F1
#
_cell.length_a   1.000
_cell.length_b   1.000
_cell.length_c   1.000
_cell.angle_alpha   90.00
_cell.angle_beta   90.00
_cell.angle_gamma   90.00
#
_symmetry.space_group_name_H-M   'P 1'
#
loop_
_entity.id
_entity.type
_entity.pdbx_description
1 polymer ?
#
loop_
_entity_poly.entity_id
_entity_poly.type
_entity_poly.pdbx_seq_one_letter_code
_entity_poly.pdbx_strand_id
1 'polypeptide(L)'
;MKSDYIQTTTCQERRKDPIEMFHSGQLVKICAPMVRYSKLSFRTLVRKYDCDLCYTPMIVAADFVRSAKARDSEFTTNQGGHWQKVMELA
;
A
#
# COMPACT_ATOMS: atom_id res chain seq x y z
N MET A 1 -12.86 -29.49 15.70
CA MET A 1 -11.67 -28.89 15.07
C MET A 1 -12.09 -28.39 13.70
N LYS A 2 -12.46 -27.11 13.57
CA LYS A 2 -12.76 -26.52 12.25
C LYS A 2 -11.43 -26.19 11.61
N SER A 3 -11.21 -26.75 10.43
CA SER A 3 -9.99 -26.62 9.65
C SER A 3 -9.79 -25.16 9.25
N ASP A 4 -8.74 -24.52 9.76
CA ASP A 4 -8.25 -23.21 9.30
C ASP A 4 -7.57 -23.37 7.94
N TYR A 5 -8.31 -23.89 6.96
CA TYR A 5 -7.92 -23.85 5.57
C TYR A 5 -8.00 -22.39 5.13
N ILE A 6 -6.86 -21.69 5.20
CA ILE A 6 -6.69 -20.38 4.60
C ILE A 6 -6.99 -20.54 3.11
N GLN A 7 -8.19 -20.13 2.73
CA GLN A 7 -8.58 -20.03 1.34
C GLN A 7 -7.58 -19.08 0.69
N THR A 8 -6.69 -19.63 -0.13
CA THR A 8 -5.94 -18.92 -1.16
C THR A 8 -6.92 -18.48 -2.25
N THR A 9 -7.92 -17.70 -1.88
CA THR A 9 -8.84 -17.06 -2.80
C THR A 9 -8.12 -15.82 -3.33
N THR A 10 -7.55 -15.98 -4.52
CA THR A 10 -7.55 -15.00 -5.62
C THR A 10 -7.36 -13.53 -5.24
N CYS A 11 -6.30 -12.92 -5.79
CA CYS A 11 -5.85 -11.51 -5.74
C CYS A 11 -6.88 -10.38 -6.01
N GLN A 12 -8.19 -10.59 -5.87
CA GLN A 12 -9.20 -9.54 -5.85
C GLN A 12 -9.46 -9.12 -4.41
N GLU A 13 -8.50 -8.38 -3.83
CA GLU A 13 -8.77 -7.61 -2.62
C GLU A 13 -9.96 -6.68 -2.90
N ARG A 14 -11.13 -7.00 -2.34
CA ARG A 14 -12.22 -6.02 -2.22
C ARG A 14 -11.62 -4.82 -1.50
N ARG A 15 -11.33 -3.77 -2.26
CA ARG A 15 -10.94 -2.46 -1.73
C ARG A 15 -11.96 -2.09 -0.66
N LYS A 16 -11.53 -2.09 0.60
CA LYS A 16 -12.33 -1.58 1.71
C LYS A 16 -11.95 -0.13 1.91
N ASP A 17 -12.95 0.72 2.10
CA ASP A 17 -12.68 2.10 2.47
C ASP A 17 -12.03 2.12 3.86
N PRO A 18 -10.94 2.88 4.07
CA PRO A 18 -10.26 2.92 5.37
C PRO A 18 -11.20 3.27 6.52
N ILE A 19 -12.18 4.15 6.26
CA ILE A 19 -13.18 4.55 7.25
C ILE A 19 -14.07 3.38 7.68
N GLU A 20 -14.50 2.53 6.75
CA GLU A 20 -15.29 1.34 7.06
C GLU A 20 -14.48 0.31 7.86
N MET A 21 -13.18 0.19 7.55
CA MET A 21 -12.30 -0.71 8.29
C MET A 21 -12.22 -0.33 9.77
N PHE A 22 -12.08 0.96 10.08
CA PHE A 22 -12.04 1.43 11.47
C PHE A 22 -13.39 1.35 12.18
N HIS A 23 -14.52 1.47 11.47
CA HIS A 23 -15.85 1.30 12.07
C HIS A 23 -16.25 -0.16 12.29
N SER A 24 -15.63 -1.11 11.59
CA SER A 24 -15.99 -2.54 11.67
C SER A 24 -15.75 -3.20 13.04
N GLY A 25 -15.00 -2.54 13.93
CA GLY A 25 -14.60 -3.11 15.22
C GLY A 25 -13.56 -4.23 15.13
N GLN A 26 -13.08 -4.55 13.92
CA GLN A 26 -12.01 -5.51 13.69
C GLN A 26 -10.63 -4.85 13.82
N LEU A 27 -9.62 -5.65 14.19
CA LEU A 27 -8.24 -5.17 14.23
C LEU A 27 -7.73 -4.92 12.81
N VAL A 28 -7.22 -3.71 12.58
CA VAL A 28 -6.64 -3.30 11.30
C VAL A 28 -5.12 -3.47 11.36
N LYS A 29 -4.55 -4.26 10.45
CA LYS A 29 -3.11 -4.47 10.32
C LYS A 29 -2.51 -3.43 9.40
N ILE A 30 -1.65 -2.58 9.96
CA ILE A 30 -1.07 -1.44 9.28
C ILE A 30 0.44 -1.60 9.18
N CYS A 31 0.94 -1.55 7.95
CA CYS A 31 2.36 -1.48 7.65
C CYS A 31 2.81 -0.02 7.67
N ALA A 32 3.65 0.34 8.66
CA ALA A 32 4.14 1.70 8.89
C ALA A 32 4.95 2.29 7.71
N PRO A 33 5.05 3.62 7.61
CA PRO A 33 5.96 4.26 6.66
C PRO A 33 7.41 4.01 7.09
N MET A 34 8.17 3.29 6.27
CA MET A 34 9.59 2.99 6.51
C MET A 34 10.42 3.53 5.34
N VAL A 35 11.35 4.42 5.65
CA VAL A 35 12.29 4.99 4.68
C VAL A 35 13.04 3.85 3.97
N ARG A 36 13.11 3.89 2.64
CA ARG A 36 13.68 2.85 1.75
C ARG A 36 12.98 1.47 1.74
N TYR A 37 12.38 1.02 2.84
CA TYR A 37 11.81 -0.33 2.94
C TYR A 37 10.38 -0.43 2.41
N SER A 38 9.53 0.57 2.64
CA SER A 38 8.11 0.52 2.22
C SER A 38 7.89 0.79 0.72
N LYS A 39 8.85 0.42 -0.15
CA LYS A 39 8.75 0.50 -1.62
C LYS A 39 7.69 -0.46 -2.18
N LEU A 40 7.31 -0.29 -3.45
CA LEU A 40 6.17 -0.99 -4.07
C LEU A 40 6.24 -2.52 -3.94
N SER A 41 7.42 -3.11 -4.16
CA SER A 41 7.64 -4.55 -4.04
C SER A 41 7.33 -5.07 -2.63
N PHE A 42 7.83 -4.40 -1.59
CA PHE A 42 7.57 -4.75 -0.20
C PHE A 42 6.09 -4.61 0.14
N ARG A 43 5.47 -3.49 -0.23
CA ARG A 43 4.02 -3.26 0.00
C ARG A 43 3.14 -4.29 -0.70
N THR A 44 3.58 -4.81 -1.84
CA THR A 44 2.89 -5.88 -2.58
C THR A 44 3.06 -7.22 -1.87
N LEU A 45 4.23 -7.48 -1.29
CA LEU A 45 4.50 -8.69 -0.53
C LEU A 45 3.66 -8.75 0.75
N VAL A 46 3.73 -7.72 1.60
CA VAL A 46 3.04 -7.72 2.91
C VAL A 46 1.51 -7.76 2.79
N ARG A 47 0.94 -7.26 1.68
CA ARG A 47 -0.49 -7.42 1.38
C ARG A 47 -0.90 -8.89 1.24
N LYS A 48 -0.03 -9.72 0.65
CA LYS A 48 -0.23 -11.18 0.57
C LYS A 48 -0.17 -11.89 1.93
N TYR A 49 0.37 -11.21 2.95
CA TYR A 49 0.42 -11.68 4.34
C TYR A 49 -0.59 -10.91 5.21
N ASP A 50 -1.73 -10.57 4.62
CA ASP A 50 -2.88 -9.96 5.29
C ASP A 50 -2.60 -8.59 5.95
N CYS A 51 -1.76 -7.74 5.36
CA CYS A 51 -1.65 -6.33 5.76
C CYS A 51 -2.75 -5.51 5.09
N ASP A 52 -3.70 -4.96 5.86
CA ASP A 52 -4.86 -4.26 5.32
C ASP A 52 -4.50 -2.87 4.75
N LEU A 53 -3.60 -2.15 5.42
CA LEU A 53 -3.10 -0.84 4.97
C LEU A 53 -1.57 -0.85 4.93
N CYS A 54 -0.98 -0.35 3.84
CA CYS A 54 0.46 -0.09 3.81
C CYS A 54 0.75 1.29 3.26
N TYR A 55 1.59 2.02 3.97
CA TYR A 55 2.06 3.33 3.56
C TYR A 55 3.31 3.23 2.67
N THR A 56 3.52 4.25 1.85
CA THR A 56 4.77 4.49 1.11
C THR A 56 5.90 4.85 2.09
N PRO A 57 7.19 4.85 1.67
CA PRO A 57 8.21 5.51 2.46
C PRO A 57 7.85 7.00 2.66
N MET A 58 8.51 7.64 3.62
CA MET A 58 8.47 9.10 3.74
C MET A 58 9.04 9.72 2.46
N ILE A 59 8.29 10.62 1.83
CA ILE A 59 8.66 11.33 0.62
C ILE A 59 8.94 12.79 0.96
N VAL A 60 10.12 13.29 0.58
CA VAL A 60 10.49 14.70 0.76
C VAL A 60 9.76 15.53 -0.29
N ALA A 61 8.85 16.41 0.14
CA ALA A 61 7.99 17.17 -0.76
C ALA A 61 8.78 18.04 -1.76
N ALA A 62 9.85 18.71 -1.30
CA ALA A 62 10.68 19.56 -2.15
C ALA A 62 11.34 18.79 -3.30
N ASP A 63 11.81 17.56 -3.02
CA ASP A 63 12.45 16.72 -4.03
C ASP A 63 11.42 16.09 -4.97
N PHE A 64 10.26 15.69 -4.42
CA PHE A 64 9.17 15.13 -5.21
C PHE A 64 8.65 16.13 -6.27
N VAL A 65 8.51 17.40 -5.93
CA VAL A 65 8.07 18.44 -6.88
C VAL A 65 9.16 18.77 -7.90
N ARG A 66 10.42 18.87 -7.49
CA ARG A 66 11.50 19.41 -8.33
C ARG A 66 12.20 18.38 -9.21
N SER A 67 12.15 17.09 -8.87
CA SER A 67 12.97 16.07 -9.51
C SER A 67 12.18 14.82 -9.88
N ALA A 68 12.07 14.57 -11.19
CA ALA A 68 11.52 13.31 -11.71
C ALA A 68 12.29 12.09 -11.18
N LYS A 69 13.63 12.19 -11.10
CA LYS A 69 14.48 11.12 -10.54
C LYS A 69 14.14 10.79 -9.09
N ALA A 70 13.82 11.80 -8.27
CA ALA A 70 13.40 11.58 -6.88
C ALA A 70 12.03 10.90 -6.82
N ARG A 71 11.09 11.29 -7.70
CA ARG A 71 9.79 10.63 -7.84
C ARG A 71 9.95 9.16 -8.21
N ASP A 72 10.74 8.85 -9.24
CA ASP A 72 10.98 7.48 -9.69
C ASP A 72 11.64 6.61 -8.61
N SER A 73 12.48 7.22 -7.76
CA SER A 73 13.17 6.51 -6.69
C SER A 73 12.27 6.21 -5.48
N GLU A 74 11.39 7.13 -5.09
CA GLU A 74 10.60 7.01 -3.85
C GLU A 74 9.13 6.65 -4.06
N PHE A 75 8.57 6.94 -5.24
CA PHE A 75 7.16 6.76 -5.54
C PHE A 75 6.92 5.95 -6.82
N THR A 76 6.49 4.70 -6.63
CA THR A 76 6.10 3.80 -7.72
C THR A 76 4.75 3.16 -7.42
N THR A 77 3.92 3.03 -8.45
CA THR A 77 2.56 2.45 -8.39
C THR A 77 2.43 1.25 -9.32
N ASN A 78 1.51 0.32 -9.03
CA ASN A 78 1.16 -0.78 -9.93
C ASN A 78 -0.19 -0.50 -10.62
N GLN A 79 -0.57 -1.34 -11.59
CA GLN A 79 -1.84 -1.18 -12.32
C GLN A 79 -3.10 -1.31 -11.44
N GLY A 80 -2.99 -1.90 -10.24
CA GLY A 80 -4.09 -1.98 -9.25
C GLY A 80 -4.13 -0.81 -8.25
N GLY A 81 -3.16 0.09 -8.28
CA GLY A 81 -3.05 1.22 -7.35
C GLY A 81 -3.88 2.42 -7.82
N HIS A 82 -4.76 2.94 -6.97
CA HIS A 82 -5.58 4.13 -7.25
C HIS A 82 -4.78 5.42 -7.49
N TRP A 83 -3.54 5.46 -7.00
CA TRP A 83 -2.67 6.63 -7.07
C TRP A 83 -1.93 6.78 -8.40
N GLN A 84 -2.34 6.08 -9.47
CA GLN A 84 -1.75 6.22 -10.82
C GLN A 84 -1.70 7.68 -11.29
N LYS A 85 -2.72 8.46 -10.96
CA LYS A 85 -2.81 9.89 -11.34
C LYS A 85 -1.92 10.82 -10.53
N VAL A 86 -1.30 10.36 -9.43
CA VAL A 86 -0.42 11.21 -8.61
C VAL A 86 0.87 11.57 -9.36
N MET A 87 1.34 10.69 -10.26
CA MET A 87 2.48 11.02 -11.14
C MET A 87 2.11 11.98 -12.27
N GLU A 88 0.82 12.10 -12.61
CA GLU A 88 0.34 12.97 -13.70
C GLU A 88 0.14 14.43 -13.22
N LEU A 89 0.09 14.64 -11.90
CA LEU A 89 -0.13 15.94 -11.25
C LEU A 89 1.17 16.62 -10.77
N ALA A 90 2.35 16.03 -11.00
CA ALA A 90 3.67 16.53 -10.54
C ALA A 90 4.74 16.46 -11.64
#